data_AF-A0A5C4RBC8-F1
#
_entry.id   AF-A0A5C4RBC8-F1
#
_cell.length_a   1.000
_cell.length_b   1.000
_cell.length_c   1.000
_cell.angle_alpha   90.00
_cell.angle_beta   90.00
_cell.angle_gamma   90.00
#
_symmetry.space_group_name_H-M   'P 1'
#
loop_
_entity.id
_entity.type
_entity.pdbx_description
1 polymer ?
#
loop_
_entity_poly.entity_id
_entity_poly.type
_entity_poly.pdbx_seq_one_letter_code
_entity_poly.pdbx_strand_id
1 'polypeptide(L)'
;MIQNNPTETALVIAGAWNTAILSPEWVLRHGLQRQAEERVQVLIPAGVGMIFEFPRYNVGDFSYVVRPDALIVAPPETSEASIAACEDAVARMIDVLKHTPVSGLGHNFEFRDEAPSDVCVNGFTAARQDLVDQMPQGWDAASASINSSFRNHDGSVIVNISRTLDAGIHIVKFNYHHVIASVEQALQVLRGESDYRRMWTNYAQAAELVNQLYGEEDNGH
;
A
#
# COMPACT_ATOMS: atom_id res chain seq x y z
N MET A 1 -18.03 9.67 5.10
CA MET A 1 -16.84 10.22 5.79
C MET A 1 -15.72 9.21 5.60
N ILE A 2 -14.68 9.60 4.86
CA ILE A 2 -13.50 8.76 4.67
C ILE A 2 -12.96 8.36 6.04
N GLN A 3 -12.74 7.07 6.23
CA GLN A 3 -12.02 6.61 7.41
C GLN A 3 -10.60 7.20 7.37
N ASN A 4 -10.21 7.91 8.44
CA ASN A 4 -8.85 8.46 8.57
C ASN A 4 -7.77 7.36 8.56
N ASN A 5 -8.17 6.12 8.81
CA ASN A 5 -7.32 4.95 8.68
C ASN A 5 -7.55 4.28 7.31
N PRO A 6 -6.49 3.86 6.63
CA PRO A 6 -6.58 3.21 5.34
C PRO A 6 -7.14 1.79 5.54
N THR A 7 -7.96 1.34 4.61
CA THR A 7 -8.48 -0.02 4.58
C THR A 7 -7.40 -1.04 4.23
N GLU A 8 -6.38 -0.62 3.46
CA GLU A 8 -5.21 -1.44 3.17
C GLU A 8 -3.91 -0.64 3.34
N THR A 9 -2.93 -1.26 3.97
CA THR A 9 -1.55 -0.76 4.10
C THR A 9 -0.60 -1.88 3.72
N ALA A 10 0.31 -1.65 2.78
CA ALA A 10 1.27 -2.67 2.35
C ALA A 10 2.63 -2.10 1.95
N LEU A 11 3.68 -2.75 2.41
CA LEU A 11 5.05 -2.62 1.93
C LEU A 11 5.28 -3.68 0.85
N VAL A 12 5.79 -3.26 -0.31
CA VAL A 12 6.08 -4.16 -1.44
C VAL A 12 7.53 -4.02 -1.82
N ILE A 13 8.25 -5.13 -1.99
CA ILE A 13 9.62 -5.12 -2.52
C ILE A 13 9.64 -5.94 -3.80
N ALA A 14 9.81 -5.26 -4.94
CA ALA A 14 9.96 -5.89 -6.24
C ALA A 14 11.37 -6.48 -6.37
N GLY A 15 11.45 -7.71 -6.85
CA GLY A 15 12.72 -8.44 -6.92
C GLY A 15 12.56 -9.87 -7.44
N ALA A 16 13.60 -10.68 -7.31
CA ALA A 16 13.59 -12.09 -7.71
C ALA A 16 13.60 -12.98 -6.46
N TRP A 17 12.41 -13.29 -5.93
CA TRP A 17 12.25 -13.96 -4.64
C TRP A 17 12.13 -15.47 -4.79
N ASN A 18 12.85 -16.21 -3.95
CA ASN A 18 12.67 -17.65 -3.81
C ASN A 18 11.62 -17.92 -2.72
N THR A 19 10.42 -18.32 -3.14
CA THR A 19 9.29 -18.62 -2.25
C THR A 19 9.56 -19.76 -1.27
N ALA A 20 10.49 -20.66 -1.58
CA ALA A 20 10.88 -21.76 -0.70
C ALA A 20 11.74 -21.31 0.49
N ILE A 21 12.42 -20.15 0.39
CA ILE A 21 13.23 -19.59 1.49
C ILE A 21 12.35 -18.91 2.52
N LEU A 22 11.38 -18.12 2.06
CA LEU A 22 10.52 -17.28 2.89
C LEU A 22 9.36 -18.05 3.53
N SER A 23 9.66 -19.23 4.07
CA SER A 23 8.71 -19.99 4.90
C SER A 23 8.42 -19.25 6.21
N PRO A 24 7.29 -19.53 6.88
CA PRO A 24 6.97 -18.87 8.13
C PRO A 24 8.03 -19.08 9.23
N GLU A 25 8.62 -20.28 9.32
CA GLU A 25 9.72 -20.56 10.24
C GLU A 25 10.93 -19.65 9.97
N TRP A 26 11.27 -19.48 8.69
CA TRP A 26 12.39 -18.63 8.30
C TRP A 26 12.11 -17.16 8.65
N VAL A 27 10.90 -16.68 8.37
CA VAL A 27 10.49 -15.29 8.67
C VAL A 27 10.46 -15.04 10.18
N LEU A 28 9.95 -15.97 10.98
CA LEU A 28 10.00 -15.87 12.44
C LEU A 28 11.45 -15.76 12.94
N ARG A 29 12.34 -16.62 12.44
CA ARG A 29 13.75 -16.66 12.86
C ARG A 29 14.55 -15.42 12.42
N HIS A 30 14.42 -15.01 11.16
CA HIS A 30 15.29 -13.98 10.57
C HIS A 30 14.65 -12.59 10.55
N GLY A 31 13.34 -12.51 10.33
CA GLY A 31 12.58 -11.26 10.35
C GLY A 31 12.19 -10.84 11.77
N LEU A 32 11.66 -11.75 12.58
CA LEU A 32 11.17 -11.43 13.93
C LEU A 32 12.13 -11.80 15.06
N GLN A 33 13.20 -12.53 14.78
CA GLN A 33 14.16 -13.04 15.78
C GLN A 33 13.51 -13.89 16.88
N ARG A 34 12.46 -14.64 16.52
CA ARG A 34 11.70 -15.53 17.41
C ARG A 34 11.95 -17.00 17.09
N GLN A 35 11.64 -17.87 18.05
CA GLN A 35 11.65 -19.31 17.82
C GLN A 35 10.38 -19.75 17.09
N ALA A 36 10.48 -20.85 16.33
CA ALA A 36 9.45 -21.34 15.42
C ALA A 36 8.25 -22.02 16.10
N GLU A 37 8.17 -21.99 17.44
CA GLU A 37 7.09 -22.63 18.20
C GLU A 37 5.78 -21.81 18.19
N GLU A 38 5.79 -20.61 17.60
CA GLU A 38 4.60 -19.77 17.44
C GLU A 38 3.66 -20.30 16.34
N ARG A 39 2.35 -20.31 16.62
CA ARG A 39 1.33 -20.78 15.68
C ARG A 39 1.18 -19.79 14.53
N VAL A 40 1.52 -20.23 13.32
CA VAL A 40 1.33 -19.45 12.09
C VAL A 40 -0.04 -19.77 11.48
N GLN A 41 -0.79 -18.75 11.09
CA GLN A 41 -2.01 -18.93 10.31
C GLN A 41 -1.68 -18.84 8.81
N VAL A 42 -2.17 -19.81 8.04
CA VAL A 42 -2.00 -19.85 6.58
C VAL A 42 -3.37 -19.71 5.93
N LEU A 43 -3.54 -18.68 5.12
CA LEU A 43 -4.71 -18.51 4.28
C LEU A 43 -4.39 -19.01 2.87
N ILE A 44 -5.04 -20.10 2.47
CA ILE A 44 -4.98 -20.64 1.12
C ILE A 44 -6.34 -20.39 0.46
N PRO A 45 -6.40 -19.56 -0.59
CA PRO A 45 -7.64 -19.34 -1.33
C PRO A 45 -8.10 -20.67 -1.95
N ALA A 46 -9.27 -21.18 -1.54
CA ALA A 46 -9.83 -22.42 -2.07
C ALA A 46 -11.15 -22.11 -2.78
N GLY A 47 -11.19 -22.32 -4.10
CA GLY A 47 -12.38 -22.13 -4.93
C GLY A 47 -12.29 -22.91 -6.24
N VAL A 48 -13.43 -23.30 -6.79
CA VAL A 48 -13.52 -24.06 -8.04
C VAL A 48 -13.32 -23.09 -9.22
N GLY A 49 -12.28 -23.32 -10.04
CA GLY A 49 -11.95 -22.47 -11.20
C GLY A 49 -10.92 -21.37 -10.93
N MET A 50 -10.23 -21.39 -9.78
CA MET A 50 -9.38 -20.28 -9.35
C MET A 50 -7.99 -20.25 -9.99
N ILE A 51 -7.57 -19.03 -10.33
CA ILE A 51 -6.19 -18.63 -10.53
C ILE A 51 -5.42 -19.02 -9.25
N PHE A 52 -4.27 -19.68 -9.39
CA PHE A 52 -3.42 -20.03 -8.26
C PHE A 52 -2.91 -18.74 -7.60
N GLU A 53 -3.60 -18.27 -6.56
CA GLU A 53 -3.14 -17.20 -5.70
C GLU A 53 -2.04 -17.72 -4.76
N PHE A 54 -1.04 -16.89 -4.51
CA PHE A 54 0.05 -17.23 -3.59
C PHE A 54 -0.46 -17.26 -2.15
N PRO A 55 0.01 -18.21 -1.31
CA PRO A 55 -0.42 -18.28 0.08
C PRO A 55 -0.12 -16.99 0.84
N ARG A 56 -1.07 -16.56 1.67
CA ARG A 56 -0.85 -15.49 2.65
C ARG A 56 -0.56 -16.10 4.01
N TYR A 57 0.57 -15.72 4.58
CA TYR A 57 0.99 -16.14 5.91
C TYR A 57 0.76 -15.00 6.90
N ASN A 58 0.26 -15.32 8.09
CA ASN A 58 0.13 -14.38 9.19
C ASN A 58 0.96 -14.88 10.38
N VAL A 59 1.90 -14.05 10.83
CA VAL A 59 2.87 -14.33 11.91
C VAL A 59 2.62 -13.48 13.15
N GLY A 60 1.41 -12.91 13.29
CA GLY A 60 1.04 -12.04 14.41
C GLY A 60 1.38 -10.57 14.15
N ASP A 61 2.66 -10.25 13.99
CA ASP A 61 3.13 -8.86 13.82
C ASP A 61 2.88 -8.29 12.42
N PHE A 62 2.71 -9.17 11.42
CA PHE A 62 2.33 -8.81 10.06
C PHE A 62 1.82 -10.03 9.30
N SER A 63 1.17 -9.77 8.17
CA SER A 63 0.91 -10.77 7.14
C SER A 63 1.82 -10.55 5.94
N TYR A 64 2.17 -11.62 5.23
CA TYR A 64 2.98 -11.51 4.04
C TYR A 64 2.59 -12.51 2.96
N VAL A 65 2.89 -12.14 1.72
CA VAL A 65 2.75 -12.95 0.51
C VAL A 65 4.08 -12.90 -0.22
N VAL A 66 4.55 -14.05 -0.67
CA VAL A 66 5.79 -14.16 -1.46
C VAL A 66 5.43 -14.65 -2.85
N ARG A 67 5.77 -13.84 -3.85
CA ARG A 67 5.68 -14.17 -5.26
C ARG A 67 7.09 -14.19 -5.85
N PRO A 68 7.32 -14.88 -6.99
CA PRO A 68 8.62 -14.83 -7.65
C PRO A 68 9.14 -13.43 -7.96
N ASP A 69 8.23 -12.47 -8.17
CA ASP A 69 8.51 -11.08 -8.56
C ASP A 69 8.40 -10.06 -7.41
N ALA A 70 7.82 -10.44 -6.27
CA ALA A 70 7.59 -9.50 -5.16
C ALA A 70 7.44 -10.17 -3.79
N LEU A 71 7.95 -9.49 -2.76
CA LEU A 71 7.58 -9.70 -1.36
C LEU A 71 6.58 -8.61 -0.97
N ILE A 72 5.39 -9.01 -0.52
CA ILE A 72 4.34 -8.10 -0.07
C ILE A 72 4.13 -8.34 1.42
N VAL A 73 4.20 -7.29 2.22
CA VAL A 73 4.06 -7.35 3.68
C VAL A 73 3.05 -6.30 4.12
N ALA A 74 2.10 -6.69 4.94
CA ALA A 74 1.04 -5.81 5.44
C ALA A 74 0.98 -5.89 6.97
N PRO A 75 1.06 -4.76 7.69
CA PRO A 75 0.87 -4.75 9.14
C PRO A 75 -0.57 -5.16 9.49
N PRO A 76 -0.81 -5.70 10.71
CA PRO A 76 -2.15 -6.07 11.17
C PRO A 76 -3.07 -4.87 11.36
N GLU A 77 -2.50 -3.69 11.61
CA GLU A 77 -3.21 -2.43 11.78
C GLU A 77 -2.35 -1.25 11.30
N THR A 78 -2.98 -0.12 11.02
CA THR A 78 -2.28 1.10 10.62
C THR A 78 -1.94 1.95 11.84
N SER A 79 -0.93 1.52 12.60
CA SER A 79 -0.32 2.30 13.68
C SER A 79 1.18 2.50 13.44
N GLU A 80 1.76 3.58 13.97
CA GLU A 80 3.20 3.86 13.82
C GLU A 80 4.04 2.68 14.31
N ALA A 81 3.70 2.13 15.47
CA ALA A 81 4.40 0.99 16.05
C ALA A 81 4.29 -0.27 15.18
N SER A 82 3.09 -0.56 14.64
CA SER A 82 2.87 -1.74 13.81
C SER A 82 3.60 -1.64 12.46
N ILE A 83 3.52 -0.47 11.81
CA ILE A 83 4.23 -0.21 10.55
C ILE A 83 5.75 -0.24 10.76
N ALA A 84 6.25 0.38 11.82
CA ALA A 84 7.69 0.37 12.12
C ALA A 84 8.20 -1.06 12.39
N ALA A 85 7.47 -1.86 13.16
CA ALA A 85 7.82 -3.25 13.43
C ALA A 85 7.87 -4.09 12.13
N CYS A 86 6.93 -3.86 11.22
CA CYS A 86 6.89 -4.47 9.91
C CYS A 86 8.12 -4.09 9.06
N GLU A 87 8.44 -2.80 8.93
CA GLU A 87 9.63 -2.33 8.21
C GLU A 87 10.93 -2.89 8.80
N ASP A 88 11.07 -2.89 10.12
CA ASP A 88 12.27 -3.38 10.80
C ASP A 88 12.46 -4.89 10.58
N ALA A 89 11.36 -5.66 10.60
CA ALA A 89 11.39 -7.09 10.30
C ALA A 89 11.81 -7.33 8.85
N VAL A 90 11.25 -6.60 7.91
CA VAL A 90 11.60 -6.71 6.48
C VAL A 90 13.05 -6.28 6.25
N ALA A 91 13.53 -5.24 6.92
CA ALA A 91 14.93 -4.81 6.85
C ALA A 91 15.88 -5.94 7.28
N ARG A 92 15.58 -6.64 8.38
CA ARG A 92 16.36 -7.82 8.82
C ARG A 92 16.29 -8.96 7.80
N MET A 93 15.11 -9.24 7.24
CA MET A 93 14.95 -10.28 6.24
C MET A 93 15.81 -10.03 5.00
N ILE A 94 15.78 -8.80 4.45
CA ILE A 94 16.52 -8.48 3.23
C ILE A 94 18.04 -8.37 3.48
N ASP A 95 18.46 -8.00 4.69
CA ASP A 95 19.88 -7.99 5.08
C ASP A 95 20.47 -9.41 5.08
N VAL A 96 19.72 -10.40 5.61
CA VAL A 96 20.10 -11.81 5.51
C VAL A 96 20.09 -12.28 4.05
N LEU A 97 19.14 -11.80 3.26
CA LEU A 97 18.97 -12.14 1.84
C LEU A 97 19.67 -11.16 0.88
N LYS A 98 20.81 -10.57 1.28
CA LYS A 98 21.54 -9.52 0.55
C LYS A 98 21.90 -9.80 -0.91
N HIS A 99 21.85 -11.06 -1.34
CA HIS A 99 22.11 -11.48 -2.71
C HIS A 99 20.85 -11.56 -3.57
N THR A 100 19.67 -11.33 -3.00
CA THR A 100 18.40 -11.29 -3.73
C THR A 100 18.33 -10.01 -4.56
N PRO A 101 18.21 -10.10 -5.89
CA PRO A 101 18.02 -8.92 -6.73
C PRO A 101 16.74 -8.20 -6.34
N VAL A 102 16.84 -6.90 -6.10
CA VAL A 102 15.71 -5.99 -5.85
C VAL A 102 15.73 -4.87 -6.89
N SER A 103 14.55 -4.43 -7.32
CA SER A 103 14.39 -3.44 -8.38
C SER A 103 13.41 -2.31 -8.04
N GLY A 104 12.77 -2.38 -6.88
CA GLY A 104 11.84 -1.35 -6.42
C GLY A 104 11.31 -1.64 -5.02
N LEU A 105 10.91 -0.59 -4.32
CA LEU A 105 10.22 -0.69 -3.04
C LEU A 105 9.00 0.23 -3.07
N GLY A 106 7.84 -0.25 -2.64
CA GLY A 106 6.56 0.46 -2.68
C GLY A 106 5.95 0.57 -1.28
N HIS A 107 5.51 1.77 -0.90
CA HIS A 107 4.55 1.96 0.20
C HIS A 107 3.16 2.20 -0.38
N ASN A 108 2.22 1.33 -0.06
CA ASN A 108 0.86 1.36 -0.58
C ASN A 108 -0.13 1.65 0.55
N PHE A 109 -1.05 2.59 0.28
CA PHE A 109 -2.14 2.95 1.18
C PHE A 109 -3.42 3.06 0.37
N GLU A 110 -4.51 2.49 0.88
CA GLU A 110 -5.84 2.61 0.30
C GLU A 110 -6.81 3.18 1.34
N PHE A 111 -7.50 4.26 0.99
CA PHE A 111 -8.55 4.86 1.79
C PHE A 111 -9.89 4.64 1.08
N ARG A 112 -10.94 4.34 1.84
CA ARG A 112 -12.29 4.15 1.30
C ARG A 112 -13.31 5.01 2.05
N ASP A 113 -14.22 5.61 1.29
CA ASP A 113 -15.50 6.14 1.76
C ASP A 113 -16.62 5.31 1.12
N GLU A 114 -17.39 4.61 1.94
CA GLU A 114 -18.59 3.90 1.46
C GLU A 114 -19.80 4.85 1.31
N ALA A 115 -19.70 6.06 1.85
CA ALA A 115 -20.72 7.10 1.77
C ALA A 115 -20.04 8.47 1.51
N PRO A 116 -19.44 8.68 0.33
CA PRO A 116 -18.79 9.93 -0.03
C PRO A 116 -19.81 11.07 -0.07
N SER A 117 -19.39 12.25 0.38
CA SER A 117 -20.22 13.46 0.28
C SER A 117 -20.38 13.91 -1.19
N ASP A 118 -21.41 14.70 -1.47
CA ASP A 118 -21.64 15.24 -2.81
C ASP A 118 -20.44 16.05 -3.33
N VAL A 119 -19.72 16.73 -2.43
CA VAL A 119 -18.48 17.45 -2.77
C VAL A 119 -17.41 16.49 -3.30
N CYS A 120 -17.24 15.32 -2.66
CA CYS A 120 -16.30 14.31 -3.11
C CYS A 120 -16.68 13.77 -4.50
N VAL A 121 -17.96 13.44 -4.69
CA VAL A 121 -18.50 12.92 -5.96
C VAL A 121 -18.34 13.96 -7.08
N ASN A 122 -18.69 15.22 -6.79
CA ASN A 122 -18.53 16.33 -7.73
C ASN A 122 -17.07 16.59 -8.11
N GLY A 123 -16.10 16.27 -7.25
CA GLY A 123 -14.67 16.32 -7.59
C GLY A 123 -14.28 15.42 -8.79
N PHE A 124 -15.08 14.40 -9.10
CA PHE A 124 -14.89 13.53 -10.27
C PHE A 124 -15.68 13.97 -11.49
N THR A 125 -16.89 14.50 -11.27
CA THR A 125 -17.86 14.74 -12.34
C THR A 125 -17.90 16.20 -12.77
N ALA A 126 -17.44 17.14 -11.96
CA ALA A 126 -17.49 18.58 -12.23
C ALA A 126 -16.26 19.12 -12.97
N ALA A 127 -15.51 18.26 -13.65
CA ALA A 127 -14.40 18.68 -14.50
C ALA A 127 -14.96 19.55 -15.64
N ARG A 128 -14.70 20.87 -15.59
CA ARG A 128 -15.14 21.79 -16.64
C ARG A 128 -14.48 21.37 -17.96
N GLN A 129 -15.30 21.04 -18.95
CA GLN A 129 -14.90 20.68 -20.32
C GLN A 129 -14.43 19.23 -20.52
N ASP A 130 -15.10 18.28 -19.88
CA ASP A 130 -14.88 16.85 -20.17
C ASP A 130 -16.03 16.26 -21.01
N LEU A 131 -15.80 15.12 -21.68
CA LEU A 131 -16.81 14.38 -22.43
C LEU A 131 -18.01 13.97 -21.56
N VAL A 132 -17.83 13.89 -20.24
CA VAL A 132 -18.90 13.65 -19.28
C VAL A 132 -19.99 14.74 -19.33
N ASP A 133 -19.60 15.99 -19.59
CA ASP A 133 -20.54 17.12 -19.73
C ASP A 133 -21.44 16.98 -20.98
N GLN A 134 -21.06 16.12 -21.92
CA GLN A 134 -21.78 15.85 -23.16
C GLN A 134 -22.65 14.59 -23.08
N MET A 135 -22.70 13.93 -21.92
CA MET A 135 -23.53 12.74 -21.75
C MET A 135 -25.02 13.08 -21.90
N PRO A 136 -25.85 12.16 -22.44
CA PRO A 136 -27.28 12.39 -22.57
C PRO A 136 -27.94 12.65 -21.21
N GLN A 137 -28.99 13.47 -21.19
CA GLN A 137 -29.77 13.70 -19.98
C GLN A 137 -30.28 12.36 -19.39
N GLY A 138 -30.18 12.23 -18.06
CA GLY A 138 -30.60 11.05 -17.32
C GLY A 138 -29.57 9.92 -17.24
N TRP A 139 -28.35 10.13 -17.73
CA TRP A 139 -27.23 9.23 -17.50
C TRP A 139 -26.44 9.67 -16.26
N ASP A 140 -26.26 8.74 -15.33
CA ASP A 140 -25.41 8.94 -14.15
C ASP A 140 -24.06 8.26 -14.36
N ALA A 141 -22.99 8.85 -13.82
CA ALA A 141 -21.68 8.24 -13.85
C ALA A 141 -21.68 6.96 -13.00
N ALA A 142 -21.54 5.79 -13.64
CA ALA A 142 -21.43 4.51 -12.94
C ALA A 142 -20.08 4.33 -12.25
N SER A 143 -19.02 4.82 -12.89
CA SER A 143 -17.65 4.81 -12.35
C SER A 143 -16.83 5.95 -12.96
N ALA A 144 -15.93 6.54 -12.18
CA ALA A 144 -14.96 7.52 -12.64
C ALA A 144 -13.60 7.29 -11.97
N SER A 145 -12.49 7.53 -12.68
CA SER A 145 -11.15 7.39 -12.12
C SER A 145 -10.24 8.52 -12.57
N ILE A 146 -9.48 9.08 -11.64
CA ILE A 146 -8.45 10.09 -11.88
C ILE A 146 -7.12 9.53 -11.40
N ASN A 147 -6.15 9.47 -12.30
CA ASN A 147 -4.81 8.97 -12.01
C ASN A 147 -3.80 10.10 -12.17
N SER A 148 -2.94 10.28 -11.17
CA SER A 148 -1.90 11.31 -11.17
C SER A 148 -0.58 10.68 -10.71
N SER A 149 0.52 11.08 -11.34
CA SER A 149 1.86 10.60 -11.01
C SER A 149 2.77 11.80 -10.78
N PHE A 150 3.41 11.83 -9.62
CA PHE A 150 4.34 12.87 -9.22
C PHE A 150 5.71 12.25 -8.98
N ARG A 151 6.76 13.00 -9.29
CA ARG A 151 8.13 12.59 -9.06
C ARG A 151 8.82 13.64 -8.21
N ASN A 152 9.61 13.21 -7.23
CA ASN A 152 10.48 14.14 -6.50
C ASN A 152 11.61 14.68 -7.41
N HIS A 153 12.35 15.68 -6.93
CA HIS A 153 13.31 16.42 -7.75
C HIS A 153 14.43 15.55 -8.34
N ASP A 154 14.96 14.61 -7.57
CA ASP A 154 16.05 13.70 -7.98
C ASP A 154 15.54 12.42 -8.70
N GLY A 155 14.23 12.18 -8.69
CA GLY A 155 13.60 11.02 -9.30
C GLY A 155 13.72 9.72 -8.52
N SER A 156 14.19 9.76 -7.27
CA SER A 156 14.30 8.58 -6.41
C SER A 156 12.94 8.06 -5.94
N VAL A 157 11.90 8.90 -5.93
CA VAL A 157 10.54 8.54 -5.51
C VAL A 157 9.50 9.02 -6.53
N ILE A 158 8.63 8.10 -6.93
CA ILE A 158 7.45 8.35 -7.75
C ILE A 158 6.21 8.06 -6.91
N VAL A 159 5.32 9.04 -6.76
CA VAL A 159 4.04 8.87 -6.06
C VAL A 159 2.93 8.79 -7.08
N ASN A 160 2.29 7.62 -7.16
CA ASN A 160 1.10 7.43 -7.97
C ASN A 160 -0.12 7.55 -7.06
N ILE A 161 -1.05 8.42 -7.44
CA ILE A 161 -2.32 8.64 -6.75
C ILE A 161 -3.43 8.25 -7.70
N SER A 162 -4.23 7.28 -7.30
CA SER A 162 -5.45 6.88 -8.01
C SER A 162 -6.64 7.24 -7.15
N ARG A 163 -7.58 7.98 -7.71
CA ARG A 163 -8.88 8.27 -7.11
C ARG A 163 -9.91 7.60 -7.97
N THR A 164 -10.83 6.85 -7.38
CA THR A 164 -11.87 6.13 -8.10
C THR A 164 -13.18 6.29 -7.36
N LEU A 165 -14.24 6.65 -8.07
CA LEU A 165 -15.62 6.47 -7.63
C LEU A 165 -16.16 5.25 -8.38
N ASP A 166 -16.58 4.22 -7.66
CA ASP A 166 -17.14 3.00 -8.24
C ASP A 166 -18.28 2.48 -7.36
N ALA A 167 -19.47 2.29 -7.97
CA ALA A 167 -20.67 1.85 -7.27
C ALA A 167 -20.99 2.65 -5.98
N GLY A 168 -20.72 3.96 -6.00
CA GLY A 168 -20.92 4.85 -4.85
C GLY A 168 -19.81 4.80 -3.80
N ILE A 169 -18.78 3.96 -3.96
CA ILE A 169 -17.61 3.91 -3.09
C ILE A 169 -16.52 4.81 -3.65
N HIS A 170 -16.04 5.75 -2.84
CA HIS A 170 -14.87 6.56 -3.17
C HIS A 170 -13.60 5.90 -2.63
N ILE A 171 -12.66 5.59 -3.51
CA ILE A 171 -11.40 4.92 -3.19
C ILE A 171 -10.24 5.85 -3.56
N VAL A 172 -9.34 6.10 -2.62
CA VAL A 172 -8.09 6.83 -2.87
C VAL A 172 -6.91 5.92 -2.57
N LYS A 173 -6.08 5.65 -3.58
CA LYS A 173 -4.88 4.82 -3.45
C LYS A 173 -3.63 5.67 -3.63
N PHE A 174 -2.68 5.52 -2.72
CA PHE A 174 -1.34 6.05 -2.84
C PHE A 174 -0.36 4.90 -3.02
N ASN A 175 0.54 5.04 -3.98
CA ASN A 175 1.67 4.15 -4.20
C ASN A 175 2.94 5.01 -4.26
N TYR A 176 3.74 4.95 -3.19
CA TYR A 176 5.06 5.58 -3.12
C TYR A 176 6.10 4.59 -3.62
N HIS A 177 6.47 4.68 -4.88
CA HIS A 177 7.46 3.83 -5.52
C HIS A 177 8.86 4.45 -5.41
N HIS A 178 9.73 3.79 -4.64
CA HIS A 178 11.15 4.10 -4.51
C HIS A 178 11.93 3.33 -5.58
N VAL A 179 12.63 4.09 -6.43
CA VAL A 179 13.48 3.54 -7.50
C VAL A 179 14.81 3.13 -6.89
N ILE A 180 14.95 1.84 -6.60
CA ILE A 180 16.15 1.26 -5.98
C ILE A 180 16.79 0.22 -6.90
N ALA A 181 18.11 0.08 -6.81
CA ALA A 181 18.91 -0.84 -7.62
C ALA A 181 19.69 -1.87 -6.78
N SER A 182 19.61 -1.78 -5.45
CA SER A 182 20.34 -2.67 -4.54
C SER A 182 19.63 -2.88 -3.21
N VAL A 183 20.00 -3.95 -2.50
CA VAL A 183 19.53 -4.21 -1.13
C VAL A 183 19.98 -3.09 -0.18
N GLU A 184 21.15 -2.50 -0.39
CA GLU A 184 21.63 -1.37 0.41
C GLU A 184 20.69 -0.17 0.31
N GLN A 185 20.23 0.18 -0.89
CA GLN A 185 19.24 1.25 -1.06
C GLN A 185 17.88 0.86 -0.47
N ALA A 186 17.46 -0.40 -0.59
CA ALA A 186 16.25 -0.88 0.09
C ALA A 186 16.33 -0.70 1.61
N LEU A 187 17.48 -1.03 2.21
CA LEU A 187 17.72 -0.84 3.64
C LEU A 187 17.70 0.64 4.03
N GLN A 188 18.26 1.53 3.21
CA GLN A 188 18.19 2.97 3.44
C GLN A 188 16.73 3.46 3.47
N VAL A 189 15.88 2.99 2.54
CA VAL A 189 14.45 3.32 2.53
C VAL A 189 13.76 2.84 3.81
N LEU A 190 13.92 1.56 4.15
CA LEU A 190 13.27 0.94 5.33
C LEU A 190 13.71 1.56 6.66
N ARG A 191 14.92 2.13 6.71
CA ARG A 191 15.48 2.78 7.90
C ARG A 191 15.27 4.28 7.93
N GLY A 192 14.83 4.89 6.82
CA GLY A 192 14.71 6.34 6.68
C GLY A 192 16.06 7.06 6.63
N GLU A 193 17.06 6.43 6.00
CA GLU A 193 18.40 6.98 5.80
C GLU A 193 18.50 7.68 4.43
N SER A 194 19.56 8.46 4.19
CA SER A 194 19.86 9.05 2.87
C SER A 194 18.68 9.82 2.24
N ASP A 195 17.99 10.62 3.07
CA ASP A 195 16.80 11.44 2.72
C ASP A 195 15.53 10.63 2.38
N TYR A 196 15.57 9.30 2.46
CA TYR A 196 14.36 8.49 2.33
C TYR A 196 13.46 8.65 3.55
N ARG A 197 12.16 8.53 3.29
CA ARG A 197 11.11 8.54 4.32
C ARG A 197 10.62 7.13 4.56
N ARG A 198 10.58 6.74 5.84
CA ARG A 198 9.93 5.50 6.29
C ARG A 198 8.45 5.49 5.91
N MET A 199 7.87 4.30 5.89
CA MET A 199 6.49 4.06 5.49
C MET A 199 5.50 4.89 6.32
N TRP A 200 5.69 5.02 7.64
CA TRP A 200 4.81 5.82 8.49
C TRP A 200 4.76 7.30 8.08
N THR A 201 5.89 7.90 7.70
CA THR A 201 5.91 9.29 7.24
C THR A 201 5.13 9.48 5.94
N ASN A 202 5.23 8.52 5.02
CA ASN A 202 4.46 8.55 3.78
C ASN A 202 2.97 8.33 4.04
N TYR A 203 2.62 7.44 4.99
CA TYR A 203 1.26 7.25 5.45
C TYR A 203 0.66 8.54 6.01
N ALA A 204 1.35 9.19 6.95
CA ALA A 204 0.88 10.42 7.59
C ALA A 204 0.63 11.52 6.55
N GLN A 205 1.51 11.67 5.57
CA GLN A 205 1.32 12.60 4.46
C GLN A 205 0.11 12.24 3.58
N ALA A 206 -0.07 10.96 3.24
CA ALA A 206 -1.22 10.52 2.46
C ALA A 206 -2.54 10.77 3.21
N ALA A 207 -2.60 10.45 4.50
CA ALA A 207 -3.74 10.69 5.36
C ALA A 207 -4.05 12.19 5.50
N GLU A 208 -3.03 13.03 5.67
CA GLU A 208 -3.20 14.49 5.70
C GLU A 208 -3.80 15.02 4.39
N LEU A 209 -3.29 14.59 3.23
CA LEU A 209 -3.81 15.02 1.93
C LEU A 209 -5.26 14.58 1.70
N VAL A 210 -5.59 13.35 2.11
CA VAL A 210 -6.96 12.84 2.05
C VAL A 210 -7.88 13.66 2.95
N ASN A 211 -7.45 13.97 4.18
CA ASN A 211 -8.24 14.77 5.12
C ASN A 211 -8.41 16.22 4.66
N GLN A 212 -7.39 16.84 4.06
CA GLN A 212 -7.50 18.20 3.53
C GLN A 212 -8.48 18.30 2.35
N LEU A 213 -8.60 17.25 1.54
CA LEU A 213 -9.47 17.24 0.36
C LEU A 213 -10.87 16.73 0.64
N TYR A 214 -11.02 15.81 1.59
CA TYR A 214 -12.23 15.02 1.79
C TYR A 214 -12.66 14.89 3.25
N GLY A 215 -11.81 15.28 4.20
CA GLY A 215 -12.19 15.39 5.60
C GLY A 215 -13.21 16.50 5.71
N GLU A 216 -14.41 16.18 6.19
CA GLU A 216 -15.44 17.18 6.46
C GLU A 216 -14.86 18.23 7.40
N GLU A 217 -14.91 19.51 7.01
CA GLU A 217 -14.91 20.55 8.02
C GLU A 217 -16.20 20.36 8.81
N ASP A 218 -16.07 19.86 10.04
CA ASP A 218 -17.10 19.93 11.08
C ASP A 218 -17.27 21.40 11.55
N ASN A 219 -17.28 22.35 10.61
CA ASN A 219 -17.50 23.76 10.87
C ASN A 219 -18.95 24.07 10.49
N GLY A 220 -19.82 23.85 11.48
CA GLY A 220 -21.24 24.11 11.38
C GLY A 220 -21.58 25.49 10.81
N HIS A 221 -22.50 25.49 9.86
CA HIS A 221 -23.40 26.59 9.54
C HIS A 221 -24.80 26.05 9.27
#